data_AF-A0A3M1FYL0-F1
#
_entry.id   AF-A0A3M1FYL0-F1
#
_cell.length_a   1.000
_cell.length_b   1.000
_cell.length_c   1.000
_cell.angle_alpha   90.00
_cell.angle_beta   90.00
_cell.angle_gamma   90.00
#
_symmetry.space_group_name_H-M   'P 1'
#
loop_
_entity.id
_entity.type
_entity.pdbx_description
1 polymer ?
#
loop_
_entity_poly.entity_id
_entity_poly.type
_entity_poly.pdbx_seq_one_letter_code
_entity_poly.pdbx_strand_id
1 'polypeptide(L)'
;QSSYMNELAEQADLVLPLTTGFEMEGTVVDWQGRLKTFSSVIEPFVESKTLRDTLVAVVKAMGQTLKAAKPTDVKKAIKAFKVSPKAEGPREDLRYTPEELIPILNRSIISSSRLEWLQTVEAERQG
;
A
#
# COMPACT_ATOMS: atom_id res chain seq x y z
N GLN A 1 -2.29 8.56 0.64
CA GLN A 1 -0.87 8.10 0.76
C GLN A 1 -0.80 6.70 0.17
N SER A 2 -0.14 6.51 -0.96
CA SER A 2 -0.11 5.23 -1.67
C SER A 2 1.24 5.09 -2.38
N SER A 3 1.71 3.85 -2.56
CA SER A 3 2.87 3.55 -3.39
C SER A 3 2.52 3.48 -4.89
N TYR A 4 1.23 3.47 -5.21
CA TYR A 4 0.70 3.39 -6.58
C TYR A 4 -0.23 4.57 -6.87
N MET A 5 -0.23 5.02 -8.12
CA MET A 5 -1.17 6.02 -8.63
C MET A 5 -2.51 5.33 -8.91
N ASN A 6 -3.43 5.46 -7.95
CA ASN A 6 -4.77 4.90 -8.03
C ASN A 6 -5.77 6.07 -8.22
N GLU A 7 -7.03 5.79 -8.53
CA GLU A 7 -8.09 6.81 -8.72
C GLU A 7 -8.19 7.80 -7.54
N LEU A 8 -7.97 7.32 -6.31
CA LEU A 8 -7.91 8.17 -5.11
C LEU A 8 -6.69 9.10 -5.06
N ALA A 9 -5.58 8.70 -5.66
CA ALA A 9 -4.37 9.52 -5.76
C ALA A 9 -4.51 10.59 -6.86
N GLU A 10 -5.24 10.30 -7.94
CA GLU A 10 -5.52 11.27 -9.02
C GLU A 10 -6.39 12.44 -8.56
N GLN A 11 -7.32 12.17 -7.65
CA GLN A 11 -8.22 13.19 -7.08
C GLN A 11 -7.59 13.99 -5.93
N ALA A 12 -6.39 13.64 -5.48
CA ALA A 12 -5.78 14.27 -4.32
C ALA A 12 -5.02 15.55 -4.69
N ASP A 13 -5.19 16.62 -3.90
CA ASP A 13 -4.43 17.87 -4.06
C ASP A 13 -2.93 17.68 -3.82
N LEU A 14 -2.56 16.67 -3.02
CA LEU A 14 -1.19 16.35 -2.65
C LEU A 14 -0.98 14.83 -2.63
N VAL A 15 -0.02 14.36 -3.44
CA VAL A 15 0.41 12.96 -3.46
C VAL A 15 1.78 12.84 -2.81
N LEU A 16 1.89 11.98 -1.79
CA LEU A 16 3.14 11.67 -1.11
C LEU A 16 3.60 10.26 -1.50
N PRO A 17 4.75 10.12 -2.19
CA PRO A 17 5.25 8.83 -2.64
C PRO A 17 5.70 7.98 -1.45
N LEU A 18 5.32 6.69 -1.47
CA LEU A 18 5.65 5.74 -0.41
C LEU A 18 6.40 4.54 -0.92
N THR A 19 7.30 4.07 -0.05
CA THR A 19 7.98 2.79 -0.24
C THR A 19 6.98 1.65 -0.36
N THR A 20 7.20 0.77 -1.33
CA THR A 20 6.40 -0.45 -1.47
C THR A 20 6.69 -1.45 -0.34
N GLY A 21 5.86 -2.49 -0.20
CA GLY A 21 6.08 -3.54 0.81
C GLY A 21 7.41 -4.30 0.65
N PHE A 22 8.02 -4.25 -0.53
CA PHE A 22 9.33 -4.87 -0.79
C PHE A 22 10.50 -3.95 -0.43
N GLU A 23 10.24 -2.65 -0.26
CA GLU A 23 11.25 -1.61 0.01
C GLU A 23 11.37 -1.29 1.50
N MET A 24 10.39 -1.72 2.31
CA MET A 24 10.32 -1.38 3.73
C MET A 24 10.38 -2.63 4.62
N GLU A 25 10.98 -2.46 5.79
CA GLU A 25 10.91 -3.44 6.88
C GLU A 25 9.71 -3.14 7.77
N GLY A 26 9.00 -4.17 8.21
CA GLY A 26 7.86 -3.98 9.09
C GLY A 26 7.28 -5.25 9.67
N THR A 27 6.15 -5.07 10.35
CA THR A 27 5.37 -6.15 10.94
C THR A 27 3.96 -6.13 10.39
N VAL A 28 3.46 -7.29 9.98
CA VAL A 28 2.07 -7.50 9.57
C VAL A 28 1.45 -8.57 10.45
N VAL A 29 0.18 -8.38 10.81
CA VAL A 29 -0.59 -9.39 11.53
C VAL A 29 -1.39 -10.16 10.49
N ASP A 30 -1.23 -11.49 10.45
CA ASP A 30 -2.01 -12.32 9.54
C ASP A 30 -3.47 -12.50 10.03
N TRP A 31 -4.30 -13.09 9.19
CA TRP A 31 -5.71 -13.35 9.50
C TRP A 31 -5.92 -14.28 10.72
N GLN A 32 -4.90 -15.06 11.09
CA GLN A 32 -4.90 -15.89 12.31
C GLN A 32 -4.46 -15.11 13.55
N GLY A 33 -4.16 -13.82 13.42
CA GLY A 33 -3.63 -12.99 14.50
C GLY A 33 -2.15 -13.22 14.78
N ARG A 34 -1.41 -13.91 13.90
CA ARG A 34 0.03 -14.16 14.07
C ARG A 34 0.82 -12.97 13.55
N LEU A 35 1.80 -12.54 14.35
CA LEU A 35 2.73 -11.49 13.96
C LEU A 35 3.79 -12.06 13.01
N LYS A 36 3.84 -11.53 11.80
CA LYS A 36 4.91 -11.78 10.82
C LYS A 36 5.75 -10.52 10.65
N THR A 37 7.06 -10.70 10.55
CA THR A 37 8.00 -9.64 10.19
C THR A 37 8.39 -9.81 8.74
N PHE A 38 8.53 -8.71 8.02
CA PHE A 38 9.06 -8.70 6.66
C PHE A 38 10.23 -7.70 6.58
N SER A 39 11.25 -8.05 5.83
CA SER A 39 12.46 -7.25 5.62
C SER A 39 12.46 -6.63 4.22
N SER A 40 13.13 -5.50 4.05
CA SER A 40 13.35 -4.90 2.73
C SER A 40 14.14 -5.85 1.83
N VAL A 41 13.63 -6.09 0.62
CA VAL A 41 14.25 -6.93 -0.41
C VAL A 41 14.90 -6.07 -1.50
N ILE A 42 14.35 -4.87 -1.72
CA ILE A 42 14.85 -3.89 -2.69
C ILE A 42 15.05 -2.53 -2.03
N GLU A 43 15.89 -1.69 -2.62
CA GLU A 43 16.10 -0.33 -2.12
C GLU A 43 14.90 0.58 -2.47
N PRO A 44 14.51 1.50 -1.57
CA PRO A 44 13.48 2.51 -1.81
C PRO A 44 13.69 3.26 -3.13
N PHE A 45 12.61 3.43 -3.90
CA PHE A 45 12.69 4.16 -5.15
C PHE A 45 12.81 5.68 -4.90
N VAL A 46 13.97 6.25 -5.24
CA VAL A 46 14.26 7.70 -5.25
C VAL A 46 13.98 8.36 -3.89
N GLU A 47 12.96 9.21 -3.79
CA GLU A 47 12.60 9.97 -2.58
C GLU A 47 11.48 9.30 -1.76
N SER A 48 11.10 8.07 -2.13
CA SER A 48 10.05 7.34 -1.43
C SER A 48 10.44 7.08 0.01
N LYS A 49 9.59 7.49 0.95
CA LYS A 49 9.80 7.32 2.38
C LYS A 49 8.84 6.29 2.94
N THR A 50 9.25 5.66 4.05
CA THR A 50 8.35 4.79 4.80
C THR A 50 7.16 5.60 5.33
N LEU A 51 6.00 4.96 5.47
CA LEU A 51 4.79 5.60 6.01
C LEU A 51 5.06 6.31 7.35
N ARG A 52 5.89 5.69 8.20
CA ARG A 52 6.30 6.26 9.48
C ARG A 52 7.07 7.56 9.31
N ASP A 53 8.06 7.58 8.44
CA ASP A 53 8.93 8.74 8.24
C ASP A 53 8.17 9.89 7.57
N THR A 54 7.27 9.57 6.63
CA THR A 54 6.36 10.54 6.02
C THR A 54 5.46 11.19 7.06
N LEU A 55 4.87 10.41 7.97
CA LEU A 55 4.05 10.95 9.06
C LEU A 55 4.86 11.84 10.00
N VAL A 56 6.07 11.44 10.38
CA VAL A 56 6.95 12.28 11.22
C VAL A 56 7.30 13.60 10.50
N ALA A 57 7.57 13.54 9.18
CA ALA A 57 7.86 14.73 8.39
C ALA A 57 6.65 15.68 8.30
N VAL A 58 5.44 15.15 8.10
CA VAL A 58 4.20 15.94 8.09
C VAL A 58 3.95 16.58 9.44
N VAL A 59 4.05 15.82 10.53
CA VAL A 59 3.84 16.36 11.89
C VAL A 59 4.86 17.44 12.21
N LYS A 60 6.12 17.27 11.79
CA LYS A 60 7.17 18.28 11.93
C LYS A 60 6.85 19.54 11.10
N ALA A 61 6.34 19.40 9.88
CA ALA A 61 5.90 20.53 9.06
C ALA A 61 4.71 21.28 9.69
N MET A 62 3.85 20.57 10.44
CA MET A 62 2.76 21.16 11.23
C MET A 62 3.24 21.80 12.55
N GLY A 63 4.55 21.84 12.83
CA GLY A 63 5.10 22.42 14.06
C GLY A 63 4.89 21.56 15.31
N GLN A 64 4.44 20.31 15.16
CA GLN A 64 4.25 19.37 16.25
C GLN A 64 5.38 18.33 16.28
N THR A 65 5.51 17.60 17.39
CA THR A 65 6.51 16.52 17.53
C THR A 65 5.81 15.21 17.82
N LEU A 66 6.03 14.21 16.96
CA LEU A 66 5.55 12.85 17.17
C LEU A 66 6.71 11.99 17.68
N LYS A 67 6.53 11.36 18.85
CA LYS A 67 7.48 10.34 19.31
C LYS A 67 7.38 9.12 18.39
N ALA A 68 8.49 8.75 17.78
CA ALA A 68 8.53 7.63 16.86
C ALA A 68 8.24 6.31 17.61
N ALA A 69 7.25 5.54 17.16
CA ALA A 69 6.79 4.32 17.83
C ALA A 69 7.91 3.27 17.96
N LYS A 70 8.12 2.68 19.13
CA LYS A 70 9.14 1.64 19.30
C LYS A 70 8.57 0.25 19.00
N PRO A 71 9.39 -0.74 18.61
CA PRO A 71 8.94 -2.13 18.44
C PRO A 71 8.25 -2.70 19.70
N THR A 72 8.61 -2.19 20.88
CA THR A 72 7.98 -2.52 22.16
C THR A 72 6.53 -2.07 22.26
N ASP A 73 6.18 -0.96 21.62
CA ASP A 73 4.83 -0.40 21.64
C ASP A 73 3.91 -1.22 20.72
N VAL A 74 4.44 -1.68 19.59
CA VAL A 74 3.75 -2.59 18.66
C VAL A 74 3.42 -3.92 19.35
N LYS A 75 4.38 -4.52 20.08
CA LYS A 75 4.11 -5.76 20.85
C LYS A 75 3.05 -5.58 21.93
N LYS A 76 3.00 -4.42 22.59
CA LYS A 76 1.95 -4.10 23.57
C LYS A 76 0.58 -3.94 22.90
N ALA A 77 0.52 -3.24 21.77
CA ALA A 77 -0.71 -3.08 21.00
C ALA A 77 -1.27 -4.43 20.52
N ILE A 78 -0.41 -5.32 20.02
CA ILE A 78 -0.81 -6.67 19.58
C ILE A 78 -1.33 -7.51 20.76
N LYS A 79 -0.67 -7.46 21.92
CA LYS A 79 -1.16 -8.17 23.12
C LYS A 79 -2.53 -7.67 23.59
N ALA A 80 -2.83 -6.39 23.38
CA ALA A 80 -4.15 -5.83 23.65
C ALA A 80 -5.18 -6.21 22.57
N PHE A 81 -4.74 -6.52 21.35
CA PHE A 81 -5.57 -6.88 20.21
C PHE A 81 -5.91 -8.38 20.23
N LYS A 82 -6.97 -8.75 20.95
CA LYS A 82 -7.52 -10.11 20.93
C LYS A 82 -8.31 -10.32 19.65
N VAL A 83 -7.69 -10.90 18.63
CA VAL A 83 -8.40 -11.38 17.44
C VAL A 83 -9.14 -12.66 17.83
N SER A 84 -10.47 -12.61 17.84
CA SER A 84 -11.29 -13.81 17.71
C SER A 84 -11.55 -13.98 16.21
N PRO A 85 -10.80 -14.84 15.49
CA PRO A 85 -11.06 -15.06 14.08
C PRO A 85 -12.45 -15.68 13.96
N LYS A 86 -13.43 -14.84 13.68
CA LYS A 86 -14.76 -15.30 13.25
C LYS A 86 -14.56 -15.70 11.80
N ALA A 87 -14.74 -16.98 11.50
CA ALA A 87 -14.87 -17.40 10.11
C ALA A 87 -16.16 -16.75 9.59
N GLU A 88 -16.03 -15.58 8.97
CA GLU A 88 -17.09 -15.07 8.13
C GLU A 88 -17.16 -16.03 6.94
N GLY A 89 -18.37 -16.55 6.67
CA GLY A 89 -18.60 -17.42 5.52
C GLY A 89 -18.23 -16.74 4.21
N PRO A 90 -18.30 -17.46 3.06
CA PRO A 90 -18.02 -16.87 1.76
C PRO A 90 -18.83 -15.58 1.58
N ARG A 91 -18.09 -14.48 1.45
CA ARG A 91 -18.61 -13.14 1.26
C ARG A 91 -19.04 -13.00 -0.20
N GLU A 92 -20.33 -12.80 -0.44
CA GLU A 92 -20.89 -12.67 -1.79
C GLU A 92 -20.30 -11.47 -2.54
N ASP A 93 -19.89 -10.42 -1.82
CA ASP A 93 -19.18 -9.24 -2.32
C ASP A 93 -17.74 -9.51 -2.79
N LEU A 94 -17.20 -10.69 -2.49
CA LEU A 94 -15.85 -11.12 -2.89
C LEU A 94 -15.86 -12.24 -3.94
N ARG A 95 -17.03 -12.53 -4.53
CA ARG A 95 -17.15 -13.47 -5.65
C ARG A 95 -16.76 -12.78 -6.95
N TYR A 96 -15.49 -12.89 -7.31
CA TYR A 96 -14.97 -12.42 -8.59
C TYR A 96 -14.68 -13.60 -9.52
N THR A 97 -14.93 -13.43 -10.81
CA THR A 97 -14.50 -14.39 -11.82
C THR A 97 -13.00 -14.21 -12.06
N PRO A 98 -12.19 -15.27 -12.27
CA PRO A 98 -10.75 -15.12 -12.50
C PRO A 98 -10.40 -14.14 -13.63
N GLU A 99 -11.24 -14.07 -14.66
CA GLU A 99 -11.14 -13.15 -15.79
C GLU A 99 -11.26 -11.67 -15.40
N GLU A 100 -12.05 -11.37 -14.35
CA GLU A 100 -12.21 -10.02 -13.80
C GLU A 100 -11.09 -9.69 -12.80
N LEU A 101 -10.58 -10.69 -12.09
CA LEU A 101 -9.58 -10.50 -11.03
C LEU A 101 -8.19 -10.16 -11.59
N ILE A 102 -7.80 -10.79 -12.70
CA ILE A 102 -6.49 -10.58 -13.35
C ILE A 102 -6.26 -9.11 -13.74
N PRO A 103 -7.17 -8.43 -14.47
CA PRO A 103 -6.97 -7.03 -14.83
C PRO A 103 -7.03 -6.11 -13.62
N ILE A 104 -7.85 -6.39 -12.60
CA ILE A 104 -7.93 -5.58 -11.37
C ILE A 104 -6.63 -5.63 -10.59
N LEU A 105 -6.06 -6.83 -10.39
CA LEU A 105 -4.80 -7.02 -9.68
C LEU A 105 -3.61 -6.39 -10.41
N ASN A 106 -3.62 -6.48 -11.74
CA ASN A 106 -2.56 -5.93 -12.57
C ASN A 106 -2.81 -4.48 -12.97
N ARG A 107 -3.93 -3.86 -12.53
CA ARG A 107 -4.32 -2.51 -12.95
C ARG A 107 -3.22 -1.51 -12.68
N SER A 108 -2.58 -1.55 -11.51
CA SER A 108 -1.48 -0.64 -11.15
C SER A 108 -0.22 -0.79 -12.02
N ILE A 109 -0.03 -1.95 -12.65
CA ILE A 109 1.09 -2.22 -13.56
C ILE A 109 0.69 -1.83 -14.99
N ILE A 110 -0.55 -2.13 -15.39
CA ILE A 110 -1.10 -1.83 -16.72
C ILE A 110 -1.33 -0.32 -16.89
N SER A 111 -1.83 0.36 -15.85
CA SER A 111 -2.00 1.81 -15.80
C SER A 111 -0.71 2.57 -15.49
N SER A 112 0.42 1.87 -15.44
CA SER A 112 1.71 2.57 -15.47
C SER A 112 1.88 3.17 -16.88
N SER A 113 2.11 4.48 -16.90
CA SER A 113 1.99 5.39 -18.06
C SER A 113 2.55 4.92 -19.41
N ARG A 114 3.46 3.94 -19.43
CA ARG A 114 4.10 3.43 -20.64
C ARG A 114 3.19 2.52 -21.47
N LEU A 115 2.31 1.73 -20.85
CA LEU A 115 1.39 0.84 -21.57
C LEU A 115 0.15 1.59 -22.07
N GLU A 116 -0.39 2.51 -21.26
CA GLU A 116 -1.46 3.41 -21.70
C GLU A 116 -1.02 4.32 -22.86
N TRP A 117 0.22 4.83 -22.81
CA TRP A 117 0.79 5.59 -23.92
C TRP A 117 0.90 4.75 -25.20
N LEU A 118 1.38 3.50 -25.11
CA LEU A 118 1.45 2.61 -26.28
C LEU A 118 0.06 2.30 -26.85
N GLN A 119 -0.93 2.08 -25.99
CA GLN A 119 -2.31 1.86 -26.41
C GLN A 119 -2.90 3.09 -27.12
N THR A 120 -2.57 4.30 -26.65
CA THR A 120 -2.99 5.57 -27.27
C THR A 120 -2.35 5.73 -28.64
N VAL A 121 -1.04 5.48 -28.75
CA VAL A 121 -0.29 5.53 -30.02
C VAL A 121 -0.77 4.48 -31.01
N GLU A 122 -1.12 3.27 -30.57
CA GLU A 122 -1.69 2.24 -31.45
C GLU A 122 -3.09 2.60 -31.94
N ALA A 123 -3.94 3.19 -31.08
CA ALA A 123 -5.26 3.68 -31.47
C ALA A 123 -5.19 4.81 -32.50
N GLU A 124 -4.25 5.76 -32.34
CA GLU A 124 -4.00 6.84 -33.30
C GLU A 124 -3.44 6.35 -34.65
N ARG A 125 -2.84 5.15 -34.68
CA ARG A 125 -2.24 4.56 -35.89
C ARG A 125 -3.22 3.70 -36.69
N GLN A 126 -4.37 3.35 -36.10
CA GLN A 126 -5.43 2.56 -36.74
C GLN A 126 -6.64 3.40 -37.20
N GLY A 127 -6.69 4.68 -36.84
CA GLY A 127 -7.62 5.69 -37.40
C GLY A 127 -7.00 6.44 -38.58
#